data_AF-D3IY21-F1
#
_entry.id   AF-D3IY21-F1
#
_cell.length_a   1.000
_cell.length_b   1.000
_cell.length_c   1.000
_cell.angle_alpha   90.00
_cell.angle_beta   90.00
_cell.angle_gamma   90.00
#
_symmetry.space_group_name_H-M   'P 1'
#
loop_
_entity.id
_entity.type
_entity.pdbx_description
1 polymer ?
#
loop_
_entity_poly.entity_id
_entity_poly.type
_entity_poly.pdbx_seq_one_letter_code
_entity_poly.pdbx_strand_id
1 'polypeptide(L)'
;DAFNEAYLSKFKILENLALEEKMKQDALDFNHFDESPTNGALHPVMSTMDRIIEYFVNVNFSIEKGPLIEDDFHNFEALNLPKSHPARDMQDTFYFDDKRLLRTQTSPVQIRTMLAQKPPIRMIAPGAVFRRDFDITHTPMFHQVEGLVVEEGQRVSFANSKSILEDFLRYMFGDVKVRFRPSFFPFTEPSAEVDISCV
;
A
#
# COMPACT_ATOMS: atom_id res chain seq x y z
N ASP A 1 -29.30 36.24 -69.01
CA ASP A 1 -29.15 36.40 -67.55
C ASP A 1 -30.07 35.47 -66.76
N ALA A 2 -31.39 35.53 -66.91
CA ALA A 2 -32.34 34.67 -66.17
C ALA A 2 -32.11 33.14 -66.30
N PHE A 3 -31.68 32.65 -67.47
CA PHE A 3 -31.37 31.22 -67.65
C PHE A 3 -30.16 30.76 -66.83
N ASN A 4 -29.08 31.54 -66.83
CA ASN A 4 -27.88 31.20 -66.05
C ASN A 4 -28.17 31.25 -64.55
N GLU A 5 -29.00 32.18 -64.11
CA GLU A 5 -29.45 32.30 -62.72
C GLU A 5 -30.35 31.11 -62.31
N ALA A 6 -31.27 30.70 -63.18
CA ALA A 6 -32.10 29.50 -62.99
C ALA A 6 -31.26 28.20 -63.01
N TYR A 7 -30.26 28.12 -63.88
CA TYR A 7 -29.33 26.98 -63.96
C TYR A 7 -28.48 26.88 -62.69
N LEU A 8 -27.84 27.97 -62.26
CA LEU A 8 -27.00 28.00 -61.05
C LEU A 8 -27.80 27.70 -59.79
N SER A 9 -29.03 28.22 -59.68
CA SER A 9 -29.89 27.91 -58.54
C SER A 9 -30.29 26.44 -58.52
N LYS A 10 -30.65 25.85 -59.67
CA LYS A 10 -30.99 24.43 -59.75
C LYS A 10 -29.79 23.53 -59.51
N PHE A 11 -28.62 23.90 -60.03
CA PHE A 11 -27.35 23.18 -59.81
C PHE A 11 -27.01 23.12 -58.32
N LYS A 12 -27.08 24.25 -57.61
CA LYS A 12 -26.80 24.34 -56.17
C LYS A 12 -27.77 23.52 -55.32
N ILE A 13 -29.03 23.45 -55.72
CA ILE A 13 -30.03 22.58 -55.06
C ILE A 13 -29.64 21.10 -55.22
N LEU A 14 -29.28 20.67 -56.43
CA LEU A 14 -28.89 19.28 -56.69
C LEU A 14 -27.57 18.92 -56.01
N GLU A 15 -26.61 19.84 -55.96
CA GLU A 15 -25.34 19.68 -55.26
C GLU A 15 -25.55 19.50 -53.74
N ASN A 16 -26.40 20.32 -53.12
CA ASN A 16 -26.75 20.17 -51.70
C ASN A 16 -27.47 18.85 -51.41
N LEU A 17 -28.38 18.41 -52.28
CA LEU A 17 -29.06 17.12 -52.13
C LEU A 17 -28.09 15.94 -52.22
N ALA A 18 -27.15 15.97 -53.17
CA ALA A 18 -26.11 14.96 -53.30
C ALA A 18 -25.16 14.97 -52.08
N LEU A 19 -24.85 16.15 -51.54
CA LEU A 19 -24.04 16.30 -50.33
C LEU A 19 -24.77 15.73 -49.09
N GLU A 20 -26.06 16.03 -48.91
CA GLU A 20 -26.86 15.48 -47.81
C GLU A 20 -26.98 13.96 -47.86
N GLU A 21 -27.17 13.37 -49.04
CA GLU A 21 -27.17 11.91 -49.19
C GLU A 21 -25.82 11.31 -48.80
N LYS A 22 -24.72 11.92 -49.24
CA LYS A 22 -23.37 11.48 -48.87
C LYS A 22 -23.13 11.60 -47.36
N MET A 23 -23.56 12.71 -46.74
CA MET A 23 -23.45 12.91 -45.29
C MET A 23 -24.27 11.89 -44.48
N LYS A 24 -25.42 11.45 -44.99
CA LYS A 24 -26.23 10.38 -44.37
C LYS A 24 -25.57 9.00 -44.51
N GLN A 25 -24.91 8.73 -45.64
CA GLN A 25 -24.14 7.48 -45.84
C GLN A 25 -22.90 7.43 -44.97
N ASP A 26 -22.20 8.56 -44.83
CA ASP A 26 -21.01 8.72 -44.00
C ASP A 26 -21.35 8.98 -42.51
N ALA A 27 -22.63 8.91 -42.13
CA ALA A 27 -23.06 9.12 -40.76
C ALA A 27 -22.56 7.98 -39.87
N LEU A 28 -21.63 8.29 -38.98
CA LEU A 28 -21.08 7.38 -37.99
C LEU A 28 -21.82 7.54 -36.66
N ASP A 29 -22.02 6.43 -35.94
CA ASP A 29 -22.51 6.48 -34.56
C ASP A 29 -21.36 6.81 -33.61
N PHE A 30 -21.29 8.07 -33.18
CA PHE A 30 -20.30 8.54 -32.21
C PHE A 30 -20.51 7.99 -30.79
N ASN A 31 -21.66 7.38 -30.50
CA ASN A 31 -21.90 6.68 -29.23
C ASN A 31 -21.46 5.22 -29.29
N HIS A 32 -20.97 4.75 -30.45
CA HIS A 32 -20.45 3.39 -30.54
C HIS A 32 -19.24 3.27 -29.60
N PHE A 33 -19.45 2.53 -28.52
CA PHE A 33 -18.42 2.23 -27.55
C PHE A 33 -17.36 1.34 -28.21
N ASP A 34 -16.15 1.87 -28.35
CA ASP A 34 -14.97 1.09 -28.72
C ASP A 34 -14.50 0.34 -27.47
N GLU A 35 -14.50 -1.00 -27.50
CA GLU A 35 -14.11 -1.86 -26.38
C GLU A 35 -12.61 -1.80 -26.05
N SER A 36 -11.83 -1.00 -26.78
CA SER A 36 -10.38 -0.98 -26.65
C SER A 36 -9.89 0.20 -25.80
N PRO A 37 -9.98 0.08 -24.46
CA PRO A 37 -8.75 -0.03 -23.69
C PRO A 37 -8.85 -1.05 -22.54
N THR A 38 -7.90 -1.99 -22.49
CA THR A 38 -7.66 -2.82 -21.30
C THR A 38 -6.88 -2.02 -20.27
N ASN A 39 -7.57 -1.13 -19.54
CA ASN A 39 -6.95 -0.47 -18.41
C ASN A 39 -6.57 -1.51 -17.36
N GLY A 40 -5.28 -1.58 -17.03
CA GLY A 40 -4.80 -2.39 -15.91
C GLY A 40 -5.30 -1.84 -14.58
N ALA A 41 -5.57 -2.72 -13.62
CA ALA A 41 -5.89 -2.33 -12.24
C ALA A 41 -4.74 -2.75 -11.32
N LEU A 42 -4.42 -1.91 -10.34
CA LEU A 42 -3.51 -2.28 -9.27
C LEU A 42 -4.19 -3.26 -8.32
N HIS A 43 -3.42 -4.22 -7.81
CA HIS A 43 -3.90 -5.11 -6.75
C HIS A 43 -4.28 -4.27 -5.52
N PRO A 44 -5.41 -4.52 -4.85
CA PRO A 44 -5.86 -3.69 -3.72
C PRO A 44 -4.83 -3.53 -2.60
N VAL A 45 -4.08 -4.60 -2.30
CA VAL A 45 -2.98 -4.54 -1.31
C VAL A 45 -1.87 -3.60 -1.74
N MET A 46 -1.54 -3.55 -3.05
CA MET A 46 -0.52 -2.64 -3.57
C MET A 46 -1.01 -1.20 -3.49
N SER A 47 -2.26 -0.94 -3.89
CA SER A 47 -2.88 0.40 -3.77
C SER A 47 -2.88 0.89 -2.32
N THR A 48 -3.25 0.03 -1.36
CA THR A 48 -3.18 0.38 0.07
C THR A 48 -1.75 0.60 0.53
N MET A 49 -0.80 -0.24 0.13
CA MET A 49 0.60 -0.10 0.49
C MET A 49 1.20 1.21 -0.05
N ASP A 50 0.88 1.58 -1.28
CA ASP A 50 1.32 2.84 -1.90
C ASP A 50 0.79 4.04 -1.12
N ARG A 51 -0.48 4.02 -0.69
CA ARG A 51 -1.07 5.07 0.17
C ARG A 51 -0.38 5.18 1.53
N ILE A 52 -0.03 4.04 2.15
CA ILE A 52 0.72 4.02 3.41
C ILE A 52 2.11 4.64 3.20
N ILE A 53 2.82 4.21 2.15
CA ILE A 53 4.15 4.73 1.81
C ILE A 53 4.09 6.24 1.55
N GLU A 54 3.11 6.71 0.79
CA GLU A 54 2.92 8.13 0.48
C GLU A 54 2.81 8.97 1.75
N TYR A 55 1.97 8.55 2.71
CA TYR A 55 1.86 9.25 3.99
C TYR A 55 3.20 9.35 4.71
N PHE A 56 3.89 8.23 4.93
CA PHE A 56 5.11 8.21 5.74
C PHE A 56 6.29 8.93 5.07
N VAL A 57 6.41 8.83 3.74
CA VAL A 57 7.41 9.60 2.99
C VAL A 57 7.18 11.10 3.15
N ASN A 58 5.92 11.57 3.12
CA ASN A 58 5.58 12.97 3.33
C ASN A 58 5.91 13.47 4.76
N VAL A 59 6.01 12.56 5.75
CA VAL A 59 6.42 12.86 7.13
C VAL A 59 7.92 12.57 7.36
N ASN A 60 8.70 12.46 6.29
CA ASN A 60 10.16 12.24 6.29
C ASN A 60 10.62 10.89 6.88
N PHE A 61 9.91 9.81 6.55
CA PHE A 61 10.40 8.45 6.79
C PHE A 61 11.09 7.90 5.53
N SER A 62 12.24 7.25 5.68
CA SER A 62 12.86 6.48 4.61
C SER A 62 12.14 5.14 4.41
N ILE A 63 12.29 4.54 3.24
CA ILE A 63 11.76 3.19 2.95
C ILE A 63 12.94 2.23 2.97
N GLU A 64 12.95 1.32 3.94
CA GLU A 64 13.96 0.27 4.05
C GLU A 64 13.40 -1.08 3.62
N LYS A 65 14.27 -1.92 3.05
CA LYS A 65 13.92 -3.27 2.58
C LYS A 65 14.90 -4.28 3.16
N GLY A 66 14.42 -5.49 3.41
CA GLY A 66 15.26 -6.61 3.81
C GLY A 66 14.79 -7.92 3.21
N PRO A 67 15.55 -9.01 3.42
CA PRO A 67 15.29 -10.31 2.83
C PRO A 67 13.99 -10.93 3.38
N LEU A 68 13.44 -11.89 2.63
CA LEU A 68 12.27 -12.68 3.06
C LEU A 68 12.67 -13.88 3.92
N ILE A 69 13.85 -14.44 3.65
CA ILE A 69 14.45 -15.51 4.44
C ILE A 69 15.39 -14.86 5.45
N GLU A 70 15.14 -15.11 6.73
CA GLU A 70 15.87 -14.55 7.85
C GLU A 70 16.51 -15.65 8.71
N ASP A 71 17.45 -15.24 9.55
CA ASP A 71 17.98 -16.07 10.62
C ASP A 71 17.20 -15.87 11.94
N ASP A 72 17.39 -16.78 12.89
CA ASP A 72 16.73 -16.73 14.20
C ASP A 72 17.11 -15.46 15.00
N PHE A 73 18.32 -14.93 14.79
CA PHE A 73 18.80 -13.77 15.51
C PHE A 73 18.02 -12.51 15.13
N HIS A 74 17.92 -12.18 13.84
CA HIS A 74 17.26 -10.97 13.38
C HIS A 74 15.73 -11.06 13.52
N ASN A 75 15.13 -12.24 13.33
CA ASN A 75 13.69 -12.40 13.43
C ASN A 75 13.18 -12.49 14.87
N PHE A 76 14.02 -12.94 15.82
CA PHE A 76 13.57 -13.19 17.18
C PHE A 76 14.53 -12.71 18.29
N GLU A 77 15.79 -13.16 18.33
CA GLU A 77 16.67 -12.89 19.50
C GLU A 77 16.93 -11.39 19.69
N ALA A 78 17.20 -10.66 18.59
CA ALA A 78 17.44 -9.22 18.62
C ALA A 78 16.19 -8.40 19.02
N LEU A 79 15.01 -9.03 18.97
CA LEU A 79 13.72 -8.43 19.32
C LEU A 79 13.23 -8.92 20.70
N ASN A 80 14.15 -9.41 21.53
CA ASN A 80 13.88 -9.85 22.89
C ASN A 80 12.85 -10.99 23.01
N LEU A 81 12.71 -11.82 21.96
CA LEU A 81 11.93 -13.04 22.03
C LEU A 81 12.85 -14.18 22.49
N PRO A 82 12.71 -14.76 23.69
CA PRO A 82 13.54 -15.90 24.11
C PRO A 82 13.20 -17.18 23.33
N LYS A 83 14.09 -18.18 23.34
CA LYS A 83 13.89 -19.46 22.63
C LYS A 83 12.61 -20.21 23.00
N SER A 84 12.12 -20.02 24.22
CA SER A 84 10.88 -20.63 24.72
C SER A 84 9.62 -19.82 24.37
N HIS A 85 9.74 -18.73 23.62
CA HIS A 85 8.61 -17.88 23.28
C HIS A 85 7.69 -18.60 22.28
N PRO A 86 6.36 -18.63 22.51
CA PRO A 86 5.41 -19.34 21.63
C PRO A 86 5.52 -18.96 20.15
N ALA A 87 5.75 -17.68 19.84
CA ALA A 87 5.93 -17.22 18.46
C ALA A 87 7.10 -17.87 17.67
N ARG A 88 8.02 -18.59 18.36
CA ARG A 88 9.11 -19.37 17.73
C ARG A 88 8.72 -20.83 17.48
N ASP A 89 7.52 -21.25 17.86
CA ASP A 89 7.08 -22.62 17.69
C ASP A 89 7.04 -22.96 16.18
N MET A 90 7.42 -24.21 15.85
CA MET A 90 7.34 -24.76 14.50
C MET A 90 5.90 -24.84 13.98
N GLN A 91 4.90 -24.73 14.87
CA GLN A 91 3.50 -24.62 14.49
C GLN A 91 3.14 -23.24 13.91
N ASP A 92 3.89 -22.19 14.26
CA ASP A 92 3.58 -20.80 13.88
C ASP A 92 4.53 -20.25 12.80
N THR A 93 5.76 -20.79 12.70
CA THR A 93 6.82 -20.28 11.82
C THR A 93 7.28 -21.31 10.78
N PHE A 94 7.50 -20.87 9.54
CA PHE A 94 8.08 -21.70 8.48
C PHE A 94 9.61 -21.75 8.58
N TYR A 95 10.14 -22.90 9.01
CA TYR A 95 11.57 -23.17 9.08
C TYR A 95 12.08 -23.96 7.87
N PHE A 96 13.32 -23.69 7.48
CA PHE A 96 14.09 -24.48 6.52
C PHE A 96 14.97 -25.50 7.26
N ASP A 97 15.45 -26.52 6.52
CA ASP A 97 16.31 -27.58 7.06
C ASP A 97 17.61 -27.06 7.69
N ASP A 98 18.10 -25.90 7.22
CA ASP A 98 19.32 -25.25 7.71
C ASP A 98 19.07 -24.26 8.88
N LYS A 99 17.89 -24.32 9.49
CA LYS A 99 17.43 -23.48 10.61
C LYS A 99 17.16 -22.01 10.27
N ARG A 100 17.27 -21.61 9.01
CA ARG A 100 16.71 -20.33 8.56
C ARG A 100 15.18 -20.41 8.57
N LEU A 101 14.52 -19.26 8.42
CA LEU A 101 13.06 -19.19 8.43
C LEU A 101 12.54 -18.13 7.46
N LEU A 102 11.29 -18.28 7.03
CA LEU A 102 10.57 -17.17 6.40
C LEU A 102 10.16 -16.17 7.47
N ARG A 103 10.52 -14.90 7.28
CA ARG A 103 10.29 -13.86 8.30
C ARG A 103 8.81 -13.76 8.69
N THR A 104 8.55 -13.68 9.97
CA THR A 104 7.18 -13.58 10.53
C THR A 104 6.68 -12.15 10.65
N GLN A 105 7.60 -11.21 10.51
CA GLN A 105 7.44 -9.77 10.63
C GLN A 105 8.53 -9.05 9.82
N THR A 106 8.37 -7.75 9.60
CA THR A 106 9.35 -6.88 8.93
C THR A 106 10.34 -6.21 9.90
N SER A 107 10.20 -6.45 11.20
CA SER A 107 11.13 -6.02 12.26
C SER A 107 12.61 -6.41 12.04
N PRO A 108 12.99 -7.51 11.37
CA PRO A 108 14.39 -7.77 11.01
C PRO A 108 15.05 -6.62 10.27
N VAL A 109 14.29 -5.90 9.43
CA VAL A 109 14.79 -4.74 8.69
C VAL A 109 15.20 -3.64 9.65
N GLN A 110 14.42 -3.40 10.71
CA GLN A 110 14.73 -2.41 11.75
C GLN A 110 16.04 -2.72 12.48
N ILE A 111 16.24 -3.98 12.87
CA ILE A 111 17.48 -4.43 13.52
C ILE A 111 18.68 -4.18 12.59
N ARG A 112 18.57 -4.59 11.32
CA ARG A 112 19.63 -4.38 10.32
C ARG A 112 19.94 -2.90 10.13
N THR A 113 18.92 -2.04 10.05
CA THR A 113 19.11 -0.59 9.94
C THR A 113 19.80 -0.02 11.18
N MET A 114 19.37 -0.40 12.39
CA MET A 114 20.01 0.07 13.63
C MET A 114 21.45 -0.43 13.82
N LEU A 115 21.80 -1.59 13.25
CA LEU A 115 23.19 -2.07 13.23
C LEU A 115 24.06 -1.31 12.23
N ALA A 116 23.48 -0.86 11.12
CA ALA A 116 24.19 -0.15 10.05
C ALA A 116 24.29 1.37 10.28
N GLN A 117 23.33 1.96 10.98
CA GLN A 117 23.18 3.41 11.16
C GLN A 117 22.97 3.75 12.64
N LYS A 118 23.56 4.86 13.08
CA LYS A 118 23.28 5.47 14.39
C LYS A 118 22.08 6.42 14.29
N PRO A 119 21.34 6.65 15.39
CA PRO A 119 20.30 7.68 15.44
C PRO A 119 20.81 9.04 14.92
N PRO A 120 19.94 9.86 14.29
CA PRO A 120 18.50 9.66 14.11
C PRO A 120 18.15 8.65 13.00
N ILE A 121 17.10 7.88 13.23
CA ILE A 121 16.52 6.91 12.27
C ILE A 121 15.02 7.16 12.20
N ARG A 122 14.47 7.32 11.00
CA ARG A 122 13.03 7.37 10.73
C ARG A 122 12.77 6.56 9.48
N MET A 123 12.15 5.40 9.63
CA MET A 123 12.00 4.46 8.54
C MET A 123 10.67 3.72 8.58
N ILE A 124 10.21 3.30 7.41
CA ILE A 124 9.19 2.25 7.25
C ILE A 124 9.78 1.06 6.51
N ALA A 125 9.27 -0.13 6.82
CA ALA A 125 9.66 -1.40 6.20
C ALA A 125 8.42 -2.12 5.66
N PRO A 126 7.92 -1.76 4.47
CA PRO A 126 6.85 -2.49 3.81
C PRO A 126 7.35 -3.83 3.27
N GLY A 127 6.59 -4.91 3.45
CA GLY A 127 6.90 -6.17 2.80
C GLY A 127 6.05 -7.36 3.19
N ALA A 128 6.23 -8.45 2.42
CA ALA A 128 5.58 -9.72 2.68
C ALA A 128 6.17 -10.41 3.92
N VAL A 129 5.31 -11.07 4.69
CA VAL A 129 5.64 -11.84 5.88
C VAL A 129 4.86 -13.14 5.86
N PHE A 130 5.33 -14.13 6.63
CA PHE A 130 4.83 -15.49 6.55
C PHE A 130 4.49 -16.04 7.93
N ARG A 131 3.34 -16.68 8.05
CA ARG A 131 2.91 -17.38 9.27
C ARG A 131 2.24 -18.68 8.89
N ARG A 132 2.45 -19.72 9.68
CA ARG A 132 1.85 -21.03 9.43
C ARG A 132 0.42 -21.07 9.98
N ASP A 133 -0.42 -20.20 9.47
CA ASP A 133 -1.84 -20.11 9.82
C ASP A 133 -2.68 -20.01 8.53
N PHE A 134 -3.77 -20.76 8.47
CA PHE A 134 -4.65 -20.81 7.31
C PHE A 134 -6.09 -21.08 7.73
N ASP A 135 -6.90 -20.01 7.68
CA ASP A 135 -8.34 -20.06 7.85
C ASP A 135 -9.00 -18.97 7.00
N ILE A 136 -10.27 -18.64 7.26
CA ILE A 136 -11.03 -17.63 6.48
C ILE A 136 -10.42 -16.22 6.63
N THR A 137 -9.78 -15.94 7.77
CA THR A 137 -9.21 -14.63 8.12
C THR A 137 -7.67 -14.61 8.05
N HIS A 138 -7.02 -15.76 7.98
CA HIS A 138 -5.58 -15.91 7.99
C HIS A 138 -5.06 -16.53 6.70
N THR A 139 -4.05 -15.87 6.11
CA THR A 139 -3.35 -16.38 4.94
C THR A 139 -1.88 -16.62 5.29
N PRO A 140 -1.22 -17.65 4.73
CA PRO A 140 0.13 -18.00 5.16
C PRO A 140 1.18 -16.97 4.72
N MET A 141 0.83 -16.13 3.74
CA MET A 141 1.60 -14.99 3.27
C MET A 141 0.70 -13.76 3.23
N PHE A 142 1.09 -12.71 3.94
CA PHE A 142 0.41 -11.43 3.95
C PHE A 142 1.42 -10.28 3.98
N HIS A 143 0.97 -9.04 3.97
CA HIS A 143 1.84 -7.86 3.92
C HIS A 143 1.76 -7.08 5.23
N GLN A 144 2.91 -6.64 5.73
CA GLN A 144 3.03 -5.73 6.85
C GLN A 144 3.81 -4.48 6.43
N VAL A 145 3.53 -3.39 7.12
CA VAL A 145 4.34 -2.17 7.07
C VAL A 145 4.65 -1.82 8.51
N GLU A 146 5.91 -1.95 8.90
CA GLU A 146 6.36 -1.50 10.21
C GLU A 146 7.08 -0.17 10.11
N GLY A 147 6.94 0.67 11.13
CA GLY A 147 7.62 1.96 11.23
C GLY A 147 8.52 2.01 12.47
N LEU A 148 9.67 2.68 12.35
CA LEU A 148 10.61 2.90 13.44
C LEU A 148 11.06 4.36 13.46
N VAL A 149 11.01 4.98 14.64
CA VAL A 149 11.64 6.27 14.92
C VAL A 149 12.58 6.12 16.11
N VAL A 150 13.86 6.41 15.92
CA VAL A 150 14.88 6.46 16.96
C VAL A 150 15.57 7.81 16.89
N GLU A 151 15.61 8.51 18.01
CA GLU A 151 16.23 9.83 18.14
C GLU A 151 17.28 9.82 19.26
N GLU A 152 18.20 10.79 19.22
CA GLU A 152 19.15 10.98 20.32
C GLU A 152 18.48 11.63 21.55
N GLY A 153 18.80 11.12 22.74
CA GLY A 153 18.29 11.66 24.00
C GLY A 153 16.80 11.38 24.21
N GLN A 154 16.05 12.37 24.71
CA GLN A 154 14.62 12.25 25.04
C GLN A 154 13.72 13.01 24.05
N ARG A 155 14.11 13.02 22.77
CA ARG A 155 13.39 13.76 21.72
C ARG A 155 12.16 13.03 21.19
N VAL A 156 12.04 11.73 21.45
CA VAL A 156 10.89 10.90 21.09
C VAL A 156 10.19 10.39 22.34
N SER A 157 8.87 10.43 22.34
CA SER A 157 8.00 10.01 23.43
C SER A 157 6.77 9.28 22.90
N PHE A 158 6.04 8.62 23.79
CA PHE A 158 4.78 7.96 23.42
C PHE A 158 3.75 8.91 22.82
N ALA A 159 3.76 10.19 23.21
CA ALA A 159 2.88 11.22 22.63
C ALA A 159 3.16 11.42 21.14
N ASN A 160 4.43 11.31 20.70
CA ASN A 160 4.79 11.41 19.29
C ASN A 160 4.23 10.21 18.50
N SER A 161 4.40 8.99 19.02
CA SER A 161 3.85 7.77 18.41
C SER A 161 2.33 7.86 18.26
N LYS A 162 1.64 8.29 19.33
CA LYS A 162 0.20 8.50 19.32
C LYS A 162 -0.24 9.50 18.26
N SER A 163 0.41 10.66 18.17
CA SER A 163 0.08 11.70 17.19
C SER A 163 0.25 11.20 15.76
N ILE A 164 1.39 10.57 15.45
CA ILE A 164 1.67 10.07 14.10
C ILE A 164 0.65 9.01 13.69
N LEU A 165 0.30 8.09 14.58
CA LEU A 165 -0.68 7.04 14.30
C LEU A 165 -2.10 7.60 14.15
N GLU A 166 -2.51 8.58 14.95
CA GLU A 166 -3.81 9.24 14.79
C GLU A 166 -3.91 9.98 13.45
N ASP A 167 -2.88 10.73 13.07
CA ASP A 167 -2.83 11.46 11.80
C ASP A 167 -2.80 10.51 10.61
N PHE A 168 -2.03 9.42 10.71
CA PHE A 168 -1.99 8.36 9.71
C PHE A 168 -3.37 7.72 9.48
N LEU A 169 -4.04 7.33 10.57
CA LEU A 169 -5.36 6.70 10.50
C LEU A 169 -6.41 7.65 9.91
N ARG A 170 -6.35 8.95 10.23
CA ARG A 170 -7.22 9.96 9.63
C ARG A 170 -6.93 10.17 8.14
N TYR A 171 -5.66 10.13 7.74
CA TYR A 171 -5.29 10.17 6.32
C TYR A 171 -5.84 8.95 5.54
N MET A 172 -5.79 7.76 6.15
CA MET A 172 -6.25 6.53 5.49
C MET A 172 -7.77 6.40 5.41
N PHE A 173 -8.48 6.76 6.49
CA PHE A 173 -9.89 6.43 6.70
C PHE A 173 -10.82 7.65 6.92
N GLY A 174 -10.28 8.87 6.94
CA GLY A 174 -11.06 10.09 7.18
C GLY A 174 -11.34 10.33 8.66
N ASP A 175 -12.55 10.82 8.98
CA ASP A 175 -12.93 11.18 10.35
C ASP A 175 -13.30 9.95 11.20
N VAL A 176 -12.28 9.20 11.61
CA VAL A 176 -12.42 8.00 12.46
C VAL A 176 -12.04 8.29 13.92
N LYS A 177 -12.72 7.62 14.85
CA LYS A 177 -12.34 7.61 16.27
C LYS A 177 -11.24 6.59 16.49
N VAL A 178 -10.15 7.01 17.13
CA VAL A 178 -8.99 6.16 17.42
C VAL A 178 -8.93 5.84 18.92
N ARG A 179 -8.73 4.56 19.27
CA ARG A 179 -8.57 4.09 20.65
C ARG A 179 -7.26 3.33 20.81
N PHE A 180 -6.44 3.79 21.74
CA PHE A 180 -5.22 3.09 22.16
C PHE A 180 -5.55 2.21 23.37
N ARG A 181 -5.27 0.92 23.28
CA ARG A 181 -5.37 -0.05 24.39
C ARG A 181 -3.99 -0.55 24.77
N PRO A 182 -3.69 -0.73 26.06
CA PRO A 182 -2.47 -1.42 26.48
C PRO A 182 -2.41 -2.82 25.85
N SER A 183 -1.23 -3.22 25.40
CA SER A 183 -0.93 -4.57 24.92
C SER A 183 0.48 -4.94 25.37
N PHE A 184 1.03 -6.04 24.86
CA PHE A 184 2.38 -6.50 25.16
C PHE A 184 3.08 -7.00 23.91
N PHE A 185 4.24 -6.42 23.60
CA PHE A 185 5.19 -6.95 22.65
C PHE A 185 6.57 -6.99 23.30
N PRO A 186 7.33 -8.10 23.18
CA PRO A 186 8.63 -8.25 23.86
C PRO A 186 9.67 -7.16 23.55
N PHE A 187 9.52 -6.47 22.42
CA PHE A 187 10.43 -5.45 21.90
C PHE A 187 9.96 -4.00 22.14
N THR A 188 8.83 -3.77 22.83
CA THR A 188 8.36 -2.41 23.17
C THR A 188 7.88 -2.29 24.61
N GLU A 189 8.23 -1.18 25.26
CA GLU A 189 7.74 -0.83 26.59
C GLU A 189 7.67 0.71 26.72
N PRO A 190 6.49 1.33 26.91
CA PRO A 190 5.16 0.72 26.97
C PRO A 190 4.65 0.23 25.59
N SER A 191 3.78 -0.78 25.62
CA SER A 191 3.15 -1.38 24.43
C SER A 191 1.67 -1.00 24.30
N ALA A 192 1.19 -0.81 23.06
CA ALA A 192 -0.21 -0.51 22.79
C ALA A 192 -0.69 -1.09 21.45
N GLU A 193 -1.98 -1.40 21.39
CA GLU A 193 -2.74 -1.69 20.18
C GLU A 193 -3.68 -0.53 19.86
N VAL A 194 -4.00 -0.36 18.58
CA VAL A 194 -4.89 0.70 18.10
C VAL A 194 -6.10 0.11 17.42
N ASP A 195 -7.29 0.50 17.90
CA ASP A 195 -8.56 0.19 17.26
C ASP A 195 -9.15 1.47 16.64
N ILE A 196 -9.88 1.33 15.52
CA ILE A 196 -10.64 2.42 14.89
C ILE A 196 -12.14 2.14 14.95
N SER A 197 -12.96 3.20 14.95
CA SER A 197 -14.40 3.06 14.71
C SER A 197 -14.68 2.52 13.32
N CYS A 198 -15.86 1.91 13.12
CA CYS A 198 -16.31 1.48 11.81
C CYS A 198 -16.25 2.64 10.80
N VAL A 199 -15.75 2.33 9.60
CA VAL A 199 -15.68 3.22 8.43
C VAL A 199 -16.98 3.13 7.65
#